data_AF-A0A3N9UZ86-F1
#
_entry.id   AF-A0A3N9UZ86-F1
#
_cell.length_a   1.000
_cell.length_b   1.000
_cell.length_c   1.000
_cell.angle_alpha   90.00
_cell.angle_beta   90.00
_cell.angle_gamma   90.00
#
_symmetry.space_group_name_H-M   'P 1'
#
loop_
_entity.id
_entity.type
_entity.pdbx_description
1 polymer ?
#
loop_
_entity_poly.entity_id
_entity_poly.type
_entity_poly.pdbx_seq_one_letter_code
_entity_poly.pdbx_strand_id
1 'polypeptide(L)'
;MSDRKIDQISAVRKLCHQLCFSSCVEEKRRGDHELLLKMRPHWSELKKEEQFSRINQGEIIPFDISLPLPARDERKGSDEGVHLFWERFNCQHCGRCCFAPGAGLLLEKDDFEKIANRVGKKRLKTLCKHDKVLDVWILKQPCPFYDSKNSRCEIYEIRPATCTKYPLHPPLKEMPYHLAVDAFCPAARQLAKDTLGWWIVCENHWAQLLCRSSQNKPDRSSLKIG
;
A
#
# COMPACT_ATOMS: atom_id res chain seq x y z
N MET A 1 -0.51 20.17 19.89
CA MET A 1 -0.18 20.69 18.55
C MET A 1 -1.50 20.91 17.82
N SER A 2 -1.84 22.14 17.43
CA SER A 2 -3.21 22.53 17.07
C SER A 2 -3.76 21.86 15.81
N ASP A 3 -5.08 21.63 15.76
CA ASP A 3 -5.82 21.04 14.64
C ASP A 3 -5.46 21.66 13.28
N ARG A 4 -5.22 22.98 13.28
CA ARG A 4 -4.82 23.74 12.08
C ARG A 4 -3.50 23.24 11.43
N LYS A 5 -2.54 22.72 12.22
CA LYS A 5 -1.29 22.15 11.67
C LYS A 5 -1.51 20.76 11.07
N ILE A 6 -2.41 19.97 11.65
CA ILE A 6 -2.76 18.62 11.14
C ILE A 6 -3.44 18.76 9.78
N ASP A 7 -4.37 19.71 9.64
CA ASP A 7 -5.06 20.00 8.38
C ASP A 7 -4.09 20.43 7.27
N GLN A 8 -3.10 21.26 7.60
CA GLN A 8 -2.09 21.71 6.64
C GLN A 8 -1.22 20.55 6.12
N ILE A 9 -0.81 19.62 6.98
CA ILE A 9 -0.01 18.45 6.57
C ILE A 9 -0.83 17.52 5.66
N SER A 10 -2.10 17.29 6.00
CA SER A 10 -3.00 16.48 5.18
C SER A 10 -3.19 17.09 3.78
N ALA A 11 -3.40 18.41 3.70
CA ALA A 11 -3.52 19.13 2.44
C ALA A 11 -2.25 19.02 1.58
N VAL A 12 -1.06 19.15 2.19
CA VAL A 12 0.21 19.02 1.46
C VAL A 12 0.43 17.61 0.95
N ARG A 13 0.09 16.57 1.74
CA ARG A 13 0.19 15.18 1.30
C ARG A 13 -0.71 14.91 0.10
N LYS A 14 -1.95 15.44 0.13
CA LYS A 14 -2.88 15.35 -1.00
C LYS A 14 -2.31 16.02 -2.24
N LEU A 15 -1.82 17.25 -2.11
CA LEU A 15 -1.23 18.00 -3.22
C LEU A 15 0.03 17.31 -3.77
N CYS A 16 0.89 16.77 -2.91
CA CYS A 16 2.07 16.00 -3.32
C CYS A 16 1.68 14.78 -4.14
N HIS A 17 0.71 14.00 -3.66
CA HIS A 17 0.18 12.88 -4.41
C HIS A 17 -0.43 13.33 -5.75
N GLN A 18 -1.05 14.50 -5.79
CA GLN A 18 -1.65 15.01 -7.00
C GLN A 18 -0.63 15.49 -8.03
N LEU A 19 0.36 16.25 -7.60
CA LEU A 19 1.29 16.94 -8.49
C LEU A 19 2.55 16.14 -8.80
N CYS A 20 2.94 15.22 -7.92
CA CYS A 20 4.24 14.54 -7.98
C CYS A 20 4.14 13.03 -8.21
N PHE A 21 2.95 12.44 -8.41
CA PHE A 21 2.81 10.97 -8.47
C PHE A 21 3.80 10.31 -9.45
N SER A 22 3.97 10.88 -10.64
CA SER A 22 4.88 10.32 -11.64
C SER A 22 6.34 10.67 -11.38
N SER A 23 6.67 11.95 -11.15
CA SER A 23 8.05 12.36 -10.88
C SER A 23 8.63 11.67 -9.65
N CYS A 24 7.82 11.50 -8.59
CA CYS A 24 8.20 10.82 -7.36
C CYS A 24 8.52 9.34 -7.56
N VAL A 25 7.78 8.66 -8.44
CA VAL A 25 8.06 7.27 -8.82
C VAL A 25 9.38 7.18 -9.56
N GLU A 26 9.62 8.07 -10.53
CA GLU A 26 10.88 8.09 -11.28
C GLU A 26 12.09 8.43 -10.40
N GLU A 27 11.97 9.40 -9.49
CA GLU A 27 13.02 9.75 -8.52
C GLU A 27 13.40 8.53 -7.64
N LYS A 28 12.40 7.80 -7.14
CA LYS A 28 12.62 6.58 -6.35
C LYS A 28 13.24 5.46 -7.18
N ARG A 29 12.80 5.30 -8.44
CA ARG A 29 13.34 4.30 -9.36
C ARG A 29 14.82 4.56 -9.65
N ARG A 30 15.21 5.82 -9.86
CA ARG A 30 16.61 6.23 -10.12
C ARG A 30 17.51 6.18 -8.89
N GLY A 31 16.96 6.11 -7.68
CA GLY A 31 17.75 6.11 -6.45
C GLY A 31 18.08 7.52 -5.93
N ASP A 32 17.35 8.55 -6.36
CA ASP A 32 17.66 9.96 -6.03
C ASP A 32 17.63 10.23 -4.50
N HIS A 33 16.95 9.37 -3.73
CA HIS A 33 16.97 9.37 -2.26
C HIS A 33 18.37 9.24 -1.65
N GLU A 34 19.31 8.54 -2.28
CA GLU A 34 20.66 8.36 -1.77
C GLU A 34 21.43 9.68 -1.67
N LEU A 35 21.33 10.52 -2.70
CA LEU A 35 21.95 11.85 -2.70
C LEU A 35 21.31 12.74 -1.63
N LEU A 36 19.98 12.72 -1.54
CA LEU A 36 19.25 13.47 -0.52
C LEU A 36 19.69 13.06 0.90
N LEU A 37 19.88 11.76 1.15
CA LEU A 37 20.30 11.25 2.45
C LEU A 37 21.74 11.67 2.81
N LYS A 38 22.64 11.73 1.82
CA LYS A 38 24.00 12.26 2.00
C LYS A 38 23.99 13.74 2.38
N MET A 39 23.07 14.51 1.79
CA MET A 39 22.94 15.94 2.09
C MET A 39 22.27 16.20 3.45
N ARG A 40 21.25 15.42 3.79
CA ARG A 40 20.54 15.52 5.07
C ARG A 40 20.05 14.14 5.53
N PRO A 41 20.52 13.62 6.68
CA PRO A 41 19.97 12.38 7.22
C PRO A 41 18.46 12.50 7.49
N HIS A 42 17.69 11.47 7.09
CA HIS A 42 16.26 11.42 7.33
C HIS A 42 15.94 10.58 8.57
N TRP A 43 14.89 10.95 9.30
CA TRP A 43 14.52 10.29 10.56
C TRP A 43 14.24 8.78 10.40
N SER A 44 13.72 8.34 9.23
CA SER A 44 13.45 6.92 8.97
C SER A 44 14.73 6.07 8.93
N GLU A 45 15.83 6.63 8.44
CA GLU A 45 17.14 5.96 8.43
C GLU A 45 17.86 6.10 9.78
N LEU A 46 17.74 7.27 10.43
CA LEU A 46 18.30 7.47 11.78
C LEU A 46 17.71 6.50 12.82
N LYS A 47 16.45 6.07 12.61
CA LYS A 47 15.72 5.13 13.47
C LYS A 47 15.60 3.73 12.89
N LYS A 48 16.48 3.34 11.97
CA LYS A 48 16.37 2.11 11.19
C LYS A 48 16.19 0.85 12.04
N GLU A 49 16.96 0.72 13.12
CA GLU A 49 16.86 -0.44 14.02
C GLU A 49 15.49 -0.53 14.71
N GLU A 50 14.99 0.58 15.26
CA GLU A 50 13.65 0.70 15.85
C GLU A 50 12.58 0.32 14.82
N GLN A 51 12.68 0.87 13.61
CA GLN A 51 11.76 0.61 12.50
C GLN A 51 11.77 -0.86 12.07
N PHE A 52 12.95 -1.47 12.01
CA PHE A 52 13.11 -2.88 11.68
C PHE A 52 12.47 -3.76 12.74
N SER A 53 12.67 -3.45 14.03
CA SER A 53 12.01 -4.16 15.13
C SER A 53 10.49 -4.09 14.99
N ARG A 54 9.94 -2.88 14.79
CA ARG A 54 8.49 -2.68 14.66
C ARG A 54 7.90 -3.41 13.46
N ILE A 55 8.56 -3.34 12.30
CA ILE A 55 8.15 -4.09 11.10
C ILE A 55 8.22 -5.60 11.37
N ASN A 56 9.27 -6.08 12.04
CA ASN A 56 9.42 -7.50 12.37
C ASN A 56 8.35 -8.02 13.33
N GLN A 57 7.95 -7.21 14.30
CA GLN A 57 6.94 -7.57 15.29
C GLN A 57 5.52 -7.51 14.70
N GLY A 58 5.33 -6.81 13.58
CA GLY A 58 4.00 -6.61 13.00
C GLY A 58 3.07 -5.87 13.95
N GLU A 59 3.61 -4.95 14.76
CA GLU A 59 2.85 -4.28 15.81
C GLU A 59 1.62 -3.53 15.27
N ILE A 60 0.52 -3.69 15.99
CA ILE A 60 -0.87 -3.67 15.52
C ILE A 60 -1.50 -2.29 15.73
N ILE A 61 -1.85 -1.59 14.63
CA ILE A 61 -3.17 -0.95 14.37
C ILE A 61 -3.35 -0.83 12.83
N PRO A 62 -4.33 -1.50 12.19
CA PRO A 62 -4.76 -2.87 12.44
C PRO A 62 -4.10 -3.90 11.50
N PHE A 63 -3.66 -3.59 10.27
CA PHE A 63 -3.11 -4.65 9.39
C PHE A 63 -2.00 -4.25 8.40
N ASP A 64 -1.59 -2.99 8.28
CA ASP A 64 -0.75 -2.61 7.13
C ASP A 64 0.44 -1.72 7.46
N ILE A 65 1.48 -1.85 6.64
CA ILE A 65 2.66 -0.99 6.62
C ILE A 65 2.49 -0.02 5.46
N SER A 66 2.54 1.29 5.74
CA SER A 66 2.55 2.29 4.67
C SER A 66 3.90 2.29 3.95
N LEU A 67 3.86 2.29 2.62
CA LEU A 67 5.02 2.45 1.77
C LEU A 67 5.08 3.88 1.22
N PRO A 68 6.27 4.48 1.08
CA PRO A 68 6.45 5.78 0.44
C PRO A 68 6.25 5.65 -1.08
N LEU A 69 5.06 5.29 -1.53
CA LEU A 69 4.66 5.18 -2.94
C LEU A 69 3.24 5.70 -3.10
N PRO A 70 2.91 6.45 -4.17
CA PRO A 70 1.57 6.97 -4.37
C PRO A 70 0.58 5.82 -4.57
N ALA A 71 -0.55 5.87 -3.87
CA ALA A 71 -1.67 4.95 -4.11
C ALA A 71 -2.43 5.32 -5.39
N ARG A 72 -3.07 4.34 -6.03
CA ARG A 72 -3.91 4.61 -7.20
C ARG A 72 -5.13 5.46 -6.80
N ASP A 73 -5.50 6.41 -7.67
CA ASP A 73 -6.73 7.19 -7.58
C ASP A 73 -7.47 7.25 -8.93
N GLU A 74 -8.42 8.17 -9.07
CA GLU A 74 -9.25 8.32 -10.27
C GLU A 74 -8.51 8.89 -11.49
N ARG A 75 -7.32 9.47 -11.29
CA ARG A 75 -6.58 10.14 -12.37
C ARG A 75 -5.84 9.12 -13.23
N LYS A 76 -5.70 9.45 -14.51
CA LYS A 76 -4.93 8.66 -15.46
C LYS A 76 -3.45 8.61 -15.04
N GLY A 77 -2.86 7.42 -15.00
CA GLY A 77 -1.46 7.20 -14.61
C GLY A 77 -1.20 7.17 -13.10
N SER A 78 -2.23 7.28 -12.27
CA SER A 78 -2.06 7.22 -10.81
C SER A 78 -1.60 5.85 -10.27
N ASP A 79 -1.61 4.83 -11.12
CA ASP A 79 -1.16 3.47 -10.86
C ASP A 79 0.36 3.27 -10.93
N GLU A 80 1.14 4.30 -11.29
CA GLU A 80 2.61 4.23 -11.36
C GLU A 80 3.26 3.76 -10.04
N GLY A 81 2.72 4.16 -8.88
CA GLY A 81 3.20 3.67 -7.59
C GLY A 81 2.95 2.17 -7.39
N VAL A 82 1.81 1.67 -7.88
CA VAL A 82 1.48 0.24 -7.87
C VAL A 82 2.41 -0.54 -8.80
N HIS A 83 2.73 0.02 -9.98
CA HIS A 83 3.68 -0.60 -10.90
C HIS A 83 5.08 -0.72 -10.28
N LEU A 84 5.60 0.36 -9.70
CA LEU A 84 6.90 0.32 -9.02
C LEU A 84 6.91 -0.64 -7.83
N PHE A 85 5.79 -0.76 -7.10
CA PHE A 85 5.67 -1.80 -6.08
C PHE A 85 5.87 -3.20 -6.68
N TRP A 86 5.18 -3.55 -7.77
CA TRP A 86 5.30 -4.88 -8.39
C TRP A 86 6.64 -5.11 -9.10
N GLU A 87 7.32 -4.06 -9.56
CA GLU A 87 8.71 -4.14 -10.05
C GLU A 87 9.70 -4.56 -8.96
N ARG A 88 9.44 -4.18 -7.70
CA ARG A 88 10.37 -4.39 -6.57
C ARG A 88 9.94 -5.53 -5.65
N PHE A 89 8.64 -5.84 -5.59
CA PHE A 89 8.10 -6.86 -4.72
C PHE A 89 8.47 -8.26 -5.23
N ASN A 90 9.04 -9.08 -4.35
CA ASN A 90 9.37 -10.47 -4.65
C ASN A 90 8.72 -11.43 -3.65
N CYS A 91 7.75 -12.24 -4.11
CA CYS A 91 7.04 -13.18 -3.26
C CYS A 91 7.99 -14.26 -2.72
N GLN A 92 7.97 -14.48 -1.39
CA GLN A 92 8.78 -15.53 -0.76
C GLN A 92 8.12 -16.91 -0.76
N HIS A 93 6.98 -17.07 -1.44
CA HIS A 93 6.21 -18.33 -1.52
C HIS A 93 5.90 -18.98 -0.14
N CYS A 94 5.72 -18.15 0.89
CA CYS A 94 5.57 -18.62 2.28
C CYS A 94 4.16 -19.15 2.64
N GLY A 95 3.18 -19.06 1.74
CA GLY A 95 1.81 -19.54 1.98
C GLY A 95 0.94 -18.69 2.91
N ARG A 96 1.48 -17.67 3.60
CA ARG A 96 0.74 -16.88 4.61
C ARG A 96 -0.50 -16.17 4.08
N CYS A 97 -0.54 -15.81 2.79
CA CYS A 97 -1.73 -15.24 2.15
C CYS A 97 -2.96 -16.16 2.21
N CYS A 98 -2.76 -17.49 2.33
CA CYS A 98 -3.83 -18.48 2.41
C CYS A 98 -4.51 -18.55 3.79
N PHE A 99 -3.97 -17.84 4.78
CA PHE A 99 -4.49 -17.78 6.15
C PHE A 99 -5.04 -16.40 6.49
N ALA A 100 -4.94 -15.43 5.57
CA ALA A 100 -5.09 -14.01 5.85
C ALA A 100 -6.49 -13.70 6.43
N PRO A 101 -6.58 -13.31 7.71
CA PRO A 101 -7.85 -13.04 8.38
C PRO A 101 -8.46 -11.68 8.00
N GLY A 102 -7.69 -10.79 7.35
CA GLY A 102 -8.06 -9.37 7.15
C GLY A 102 -8.78 -9.04 5.83
N ALA A 103 -8.42 -9.66 4.70
CA ALA A 103 -8.99 -9.30 3.39
C ALA A 103 -10.25 -10.09 3.01
N GLY A 104 -10.45 -11.27 3.62
CA GLY A 104 -11.38 -12.28 3.14
C GLY A 104 -10.97 -12.83 1.75
N LEU A 105 -10.99 -14.15 1.56
CA LEU A 105 -10.72 -14.74 0.24
C LEU A 105 -11.97 -14.68 -0.65
N LEU A 106 -12.33 -13.46 -1.02
CA LEU A 106 -13.47 -13.14 -1.86
C LEU A 106 -13.25 -13.60 -3.30
N LEU A 107 -14.28 -14.22 -3.86
CA LEU A 107 -14.39 -14.62 -5.25
C LEU A 107 -15.44 -13.71 -5.90
N GLU A 108 -14.97 -12.88 -6.82
CA GLU A 108 -15.85 -12.21 -7.77
C GLU A 108 -16.53 -13.26 -8.67
N LYS A 109 -17.57 -12.88 -9.41
CA LYS A 109 -18.32 -13.79 -10.28
C LYS A 109 -17.40 -14.54 -11.26
N ASP A 110 -16.48 -13.82 -11.89
CA ASP A 110 -15.56 -14.41 -12.86
C ASP A 110 -14.53 -15.32 -12.19
N ASP A 111 -14.08 -14.98 -10.97
CA ASP A 111 -13.22 -15.86 -10.17
C ASP A 111 -13.92 -17.16 -9.81
N PHE A 112 -15.19 -17.08 -9.38
CA PHE A 112 -15.97 -18.25 -9.03
C PHE A 112 -16.14 -19.18 -10.23
N GLU A 113 -16.53 -18.67 -11.40
CA GLU A 113 -16.73 -19.49 -12.60
C GLU A 113 -15.40 -20.09 -13.12
N LYS A 114 -14.32 -19.30 -13.14
CA LYS A 114 -12.96 -19.78 -13.49
C LYS A 114 -12.51 -20.94 -12.58
N ILE A 115 -12.68 -20.82 -11.26
CA ILE A 115 -12.31 -21.88 -10.33
C ILE A 115 -13.27 -23.07 -10.43
N ALA A 116 -14.58 -22.82 -10.59
CA ALA A 116 -15.60 -23.86 -10.74
C ALA A 116 -15.34 -24.75 -11.97
N ASN A 117 -14.83 -24.19 -13.07
CA ASN A 117 -14.44 -24.96 -14.26
C ASN A 117 -13.31 -25.96 -13.96
N ARG A 118 -12.43 -25.65 -13.01
CA ARG A 118 -11.32 -26.54 -12.62
C ARG A 118 -11.73 -27.58 -11.58
N VAL A 119 -12.53 -27.20 -10.58
CA VAL A 119 -12.79 -28.04 -9.39
C VAL A 119 -14.21 -28.59 -9.32
N GLY A 120 -15.10 -28.15 -10.20
CA GLY A 120 -16.52 -28.46 -10.21
C GLY A 120 -17.34 -27.53 -9.33
N LYS A 121 -18.41 -26.94 -9.90
CA LYS A 121 -19.29 -25.97 -9.23
C LYS A 121 -19.88 -26.47 -7.91
N LYS A 122 -20.34 -27.73 -7.86
CA LYS A 122 -20.90 -28.33 -6.64
C LYS A 122 -19.85 -28.39 -5.52
N ARG A 123 -18.61 -28.78 -5.83
CA ARG A 123 -17.50 -28.82 -4.88
C ARG A 123 -17.10 -27.42 -4.45
N LEU A 124 -16.94 -26.46 -5.37
CA LEU A 124 -16.56 -25.10 -4.99
C LEU A 124 -17.55 -24.46 -4.02
N LYS A 125 -18.86 -24.68 -4.22
CA LYS A 125 -19.89 -24.19 -3.28
C LYS A 125 -19.74 -24.75 -1.86
N THR A 126 -19.22 -25.97 -1.67
CA THR A 126 -18.99 -26.53 -0.32
C THR A 126 -17.74 -25.94 0.34
N LEU A 127 -16.80 -25.43 -0.44
CA LEU A 127 -15.56 -24.78 -0.02
C LEU A 127 -15.72 -23.29 0.29
N CYS A 128 -16.85 -22.70 -0.09
CA CYS A 128 -17.16 -21.28 0.09
C CYS A 128 -18.36 -21.06 1.03
N LYS A 129 -18.51 -19.81 1.49
CA LYS A 129 -19.73 -19.22 2.04
C LYS A 129 -20.24 -18.18 1.05
N HIS A 130 -21.52 -18.19 0.71
CA HIS A 130 -22.12 -17.12 -0.10
C HIS A 130 -22.57 -15.97 0.80
N ASP A 131 -22.09 -14.77 0.52
CA ASP A 131 -22.61 -13.55 1.10
C ASP A 131 -23.74 -13.03 0.21
N LYS A 132 -24.96 -13.02 0.74
CA LYS A 132 -26.16 -12.62 -0.02
C LYS A 132 -26.31 -11.11 -0.17
N VAL A 133 -25.68 -10.32 0.69
CA VAL A 133 -25.80 -8.86 0.67
C VAL A 133 -24.88 -8.30 -0.40
N LEU A 134 -23.67 -8.83 -0.47
CA LEU A 134 -22.66 -8.42 -1.44
C LEU A 134 -22.72 -9.22 -2.75
N ASP A 135 -23.51 -10.30 -2.80
CA ASP A 135 -23.60 -11.28 -3.89
C ASP A 135 -22.24 -11.83 -4.34
N VAL A 136 -21.43 -12.23 -3.35
CA VAL A 136 -20.07 -12.76 -3.56
C VAL A 136 -19.86 -14.08 -2.83
N TRP A 137 -18.92 -14.89 -3.31
CA TRP A 137 -18.51 -16.09 -2.61
C TRP A 137 -17.22 -15.83 -1.84
N ILE A 138 -17.13 -16.36 -0.62
CA ILE A 138 -15.95 -16.20 0.25
C ILE A 138 -15.41 -17.60 0.53
N LEU A 139 -14.15 -17.88 0.18
CA LEU A 139 -13.51 -19.14 0.52
C LEU A 139 -13.37 -19.28 2.04
N LYS A 140 -13.68 -20.48 2.55
CA LYS A 140 -13.46 -20.83 3.95
C LYS A 140 -11.98 -20.67 4.31
N GLN A 141 -11.71 -20.32 5.57
CA GLN A 141 -10.35 -20.17 6.10
C GLN A 141 -10.01 -21.31 7.07
N PRO A 142 -8.76 -21.81 7.09
CA PRO A 142 -7.70 -21.56 6.11
C PRO A 142 -8.11 -21.94 4.69
N CYS A 143 -7.50 -21.31 3.67
CA CYS A 143 -7.85 -21.53 2.27
C CYS A 143 -7.92 -23.02 1.93
N PRO A 144 -9.02 -23.52 1.35
CA PRO A 144 -9.18 -24.95 1.04
C PRO A 144 -8.29 -25.42 -0.10
N PHE A 145 -7.63 -24.50 -0.82
CA PHE A 145 -6.67 -24.78 -1.88
C PHE A 145 -5.21 -24.59 -1.42
N TYR A 146 -4.98 -24.46 -0.11
CA TYR A 146 -3.63 -24.43 0.43
C TYR A 146 -3.15 -25.85 0.70
N ASP A 147 -2.11 -26.26 -0.02
CA ASP A 147 -1.37 -27.48 0.24
C ASP A 147 -0.39 -27.23 1.40
N SER A 148 -0.76 -27.70 2.59
CA SER A 148 0.04 -27.57 3.80
C SER A 148 1.32 -28.41 3.79
N LYS A 149 1.39 -29.46 2.95
CA LYS A 149 2.56 -30.33 2.84
C LYS A 149 3.67 -29.65 2.04
N ASN A 150 3.30 -28.98 0.94
CA ASN A 150 4.27 -28.31 0.06
C ASN A 150 4.31 -26.79 0.20
N SER A 151 3.50 -26.21 1.09
CA SER A 151 3.34 -24.77 1.31
C SER A 151 2.99 -23.99 0.03
N ARG A 152 2.06 -24.53 -0.77
CA ARG A 152 1.70 -23.99 -2.10
C ARG A 152 0.20 -23.85 -2.28
N CYS A 153 -0.19 -22.99 -3.21
CA CYS A 153 -1.59 -22.88 -3.62
C CYS A 153 -1.85 -23.82 -4.80
N GLU A 154 -2.82 -24.72 -4.66
CA GLU A 154 -3.20 -25.68 -5.69
C GLU A 154 -3.85 -25.02 -6.92
N ILE A 155 -4.35 -23.79 -6.76
CA ILE A 155 -5.00 -23.01 -7.81
C ILE A 155 -4.23 -21.74 -8.17
N TYR A 156 -2.91 -21.68 -7.93
CA TYR A 156 -2.12 -20.45 -8.04
C TYR A 156 -2.33 -19.72 -9.37
N GLU A 157 -2.30 -20.42 -10.51
CA GLU A 157 -2.47 -19.82 -11.86
C GLU A 157 -3.87 -19.23 -12.10
N ILE A 158 -4.88 -19.75 -11.39
CA ILE A 158 -6.27 -19.29 -11.51
C ILE A 158 -6.77 -18.63 -10.21
N ARG A 159 -5.84 -18.18 -9.37
CA ARG A 159 -6.15 -17.56 -8.09
C ARG A 159 -7.08 -16.35 -8.28
N PRO A 160 -7.91 -16.02 -7.28
CA PRO A 160 -8.84 -14.91 -7.41
C PRO A 160 -8.13 -13.55 -7.46
N ALA A 161 -8.87 -12.51 -7.88
CA ALA A 161 -8.37 -11.14 -7.95
C ALA A 161 -7.79 -10.68 -6.61
N THR A 162 -8.45 -11.00 -5.50
CA THR A 162 -7.99 -10.70 -4.14
C THR A 162 -6.62 -11.33 -3.84
N CYS A 163 -6.41 -12.59 -4.24
CA CYS A 163 -5.10 -13.25 -4.08
C CYS A 163 -4.01 -12.67 -4.98
N THR A 164 -4.37 -12.15 -6.16
CA THR A 164 -3.42 -11.54 -7.09
C THR A 164 -2.94 -10.18 -6.61
N LYS A 165 -3.80 -9.43 -5.91
CA LYS A 165 -3.50 -8.11 -5.36
C LYS A 165 -2.74 -8.17 -4.03
N TYR A 166 -2.83 -9.28 -3.30
CA TYR A 166 -2.08 -9.48 -2.05
C TYR A 166 -0.56 -9.32 -2.29
N PRO A 167 0.17 -8.50 -1.50
CA PRO A 167 -0.20 -8.01 -0.16
C PRO A 167 -0.73 -6.57 -0.12
N LEU A 168 -1.10 -5.96 -1.24
CA LEU A 168 -1.61 -4.58 -1.24
C LEU A 168 -2.98 -4.48 -0.57
N HIS A 169 -3.14 -3.45 0.26
CA HIS A 169 -4.39 -3.08 0.93
C HIS A 169 -4.74 -1.61 0.64
N PRO A 170 -5.99 -1.19 0.94
CA PRO A 170 -6.36 0.21 0.90
C PRO A 170 -5.40 1.08 1.75
N PRO A 171 -5.12 2.33 1.34
CA PRO A 171 -4.28 3.24 2.11
C PRO A 171 -4.72 3.38 3.57
N LEU A 172 -3.75 3.49 4.47
CA LEU A 172 -4.00 3.75 5.89
C LEU A 172 -4.63 5.14 6.09
N LYS A 173 -5.48 5.27 7.12
CA LYS A 173 -6.17 6.54 7.44
C LYS A 173 -5.18 7.69 7.67
N GLU A 174 -4.05 7.41 8.32
CA GLU A 174 -3.00 8.37 8.63
C GLU A 174 -2.16 8.74 7.40
N MET A 175 -2.15 7.86 6.39
CA MET A 175 -1.39 7.98 5.14
C MET A 175 -2.26 7.65 3.90
N PRO A 176 -3.36 8.38 3.67
CA PRO A 176 -4.45 7.97 2.76
C PRO A 176 -4.08 8.02 1.27
N TYR A 177 -2.91 8.57 0.93
CA TYR A 177 -2.42 8.72 -0.44
C TYR A 177 -1.21 7.82 -0.73
N HIS A 178 -0.81 7.01 0.24
CA HIS A 178 0.33 6.11 0.13
C HIS A 178 -0.15 4.67 0.04
N LEU A 179 0.60 3.83 -0.66
CA LEU A 179 0.35 2.40 -0.64
C LEU A 179 0.45 1.84 0.78
N ALA A 180 -0.33 0.80 1.05
CA ALA A 180 -0.31 0.05 2.28
C ALA A 180 -0.19 -1.44 1.94
N VAL A 181 0.56 -2.19 2.75
CA VAL A 181 0.80 -3.61 2.55
C VAL A 181 0.62 -4.44 3.81
N ASP A 182 0.13 -5.66 3.64
CA ASP A 182 -0.18 -6.58 4.72
C ASP A 182 1.07 -6.94 5.53
N ALA A 183 1.06 -6.63 6.83
CA ALA A 183 2.18 -6.93 7.72
C ALA A 183 2.45 -8.43 7.90
N PHE A 184 1.48 -9.31 7.65
CA PHE A 184 1.69 -10.75 7.69
C PHE A 184 2.55 -11.27 6.53
N CYS A 185 2.64 -10.51 5.44
CA CYS A 185 3.46 -10.87 4.28
C CYS A 185 4.95 -10.60 4.58
N PRO A 186 5.80 -11.64 4.69
CA PRO A 186 7.23 -11.44 4.98
C PRO A 186 7.96 -10.68 3.86
N ALA A 187 7.56 -10.89 2.60
CA ALA A 187 8.09 -10.15 1.46
C ALA A 187 7.72 -8.65 1.52
N ALA A 188 6.49 -8.33 1.94
CA ALA A 188 6.06 -6.94 2.08
C ALA A 188 6.82 -6.23 3.20
N ARG A 189 7.02 -6.91 4.33
CA ARG A 189 7.87 -6.41 5.42
C ARG A 189 9.30 -6.15 4.96
N GLN A 190 9.86 -7.03 4.13
CA GLN A 190 11.19 -6.81 3.59
C GLN A 190 11.23 -5.57 2.68
N LEU A 191 10.28 -5.44 1.75
CA LEU A 191 10.18 -4.26 0.89
C LEU A 191 10.01 -2.96 1.70
N ALA A 192 9.22 -2.98 2.77
CA ALA A 192 9.07 -1.81 3.65
C ALA A 192 10.40 -1.37 4.28
N LYS A 193 11.25 -2.32 4.67
CA LYS A 193 12.60 -2.04 5.19
C LYS A 193 13.51 -1.47 4.10
N ASP A 194 13.48 -2.07 2.92
CA ASP A 194 14.33 -1.68 1.79
C ASP A 194 13.97 -0.28 1.26
N THR A 195 12.75 0.18 1.52
CA THR A 195 12.23 1.48 1.07
C THR A 195 12.21 2.56 2.15
N LEU A 196 12.78 2.31 3.35
CA LEU A 196 12.82 3.33 4.41
C LEU A 196 13.51 4.63 3.97
N GLY A 197 14.55 4.54 3.13
CA GLY A 197 15.25 5.71 2.61
C GLY A 197 14.40 6.58 1.68
N TRP A 198 13.36 6.03 1.04
CA TRP A 198 12.54 6.75 0.06
C TRP A 198 11.66 7.83 0.70
N TRP A 199 11.41 7.77 2.00
CA TRP A 199 10.63 8.78 2.72
C TRP A 199 11.22 10.19 2.60
N ILE A 200 12.55 10.30 2.43
CA ILE A 200 13.20 11.60 2.22
C ILE A 200 12.73 12.30 0.95
N VAL A 201 12.36 11.55 -0.10
CA VAL A 201 11.82 12.09 -1.36
C VAL A 201 10.46 12.71 -1.08
N CYS A 202 9.59 12.00 -0.35
CA CYS A 202 8.29 12.52 0.05
C CYS A 202 8.43 13.81 0.87
N GLU A 203 9.31 13.82 1.87
CA GLU A 203 9.54 15.00 2.70
C GLU A 203 10.11 16.18 1.88
N ASN A 204 10.99 15.91 0.91
CA ASN A 204 11.54 16.93 0.02
C ASN A 204 10.43 17.59 -0.84
N HIS A 205 9.53 16.79 -1.42
CA HIS A 205 8.38 17.31 -2.17
C HIS A 205 7.43 18.11 -1.27
N TRP A 206 7.13 17.61 -0.06
CA TRP A 206 6.29 18.32 0.90
C TRP A 206 6.88 19.68 1.28
N ALA A 207 8.19 19.76 1.54
CA ALA A 207 8.88 21.00 1.85
C ALA A 207 8.76 22.01 0.70
N GLN A 208 8.98 21.59 -0.55
CA GLN A 208 8.84 22.46 -1.73
C GLN A 208 7.42 23.01 -1.87
N LEU A 209 6.40 22.17 -1.67
CA LEU A 209 4.99 22.59 -1.75
C LEU A 209 4.61 23.55 -0.62
N LEU A 210 5.12 23.33 0.59
CA LEU A 210 4.92 24.22 1.73
C LEU A 210 5.53 25.60 1.49
N CYS A 211 6.74 25.67 0.92
CA CYS A 211 7.37 26.94 0.55
C CYS A 211 6.52 27.72 -0.46
N ARG A 212 6.06 27.07 -1.55
CA ARG A 212 5.20 27.70 -2.57
C ARG A 212 3.87 28.18 -1.99
N SER A 213 3.25 27.39 -1.12
CA SER A 213 1.98 27.76 -0.47
C SER A 213 2.11 28.95 0.48
N SER A 214 3.31 29.17 1.03
CA SER A 214 3.59 30.29 1.94
C SER A 214 3.86 31.60 1.19
N GLN A 215 4.33 31.52 -0.06
CA GLN A 215 4.59 32.66 -0.96
C GLN A 215 3.31 33.20 -1.62
N ASN A 216 2.27 32.38 -1.79
CA ASN A 216 1.00 32.76 -2.41
C ASN A 216 -0.07 33.29 -1.43
N LYS A 217 0.28 33.65 -0.20
CA LYS A 217 -0.68 34.36 0.67
C LYS A 217 -0.87 35.77 0.12
N PRO A 218 -2.11 36.21 -0.20
CA PRO A 218 -2.33 37.59 -0.61
C PRO A 218 -1.84 38.51 0.51
N ASP A 219 -1.09 39.52 0.11
CA ASP A 219 -0.56 40.52 1.02
C ASP A 219 -1.73 41.20 1.75
N ARG A 220 -1.77 41.04 3.08
CA ARG A 220 -2.77 41.69 3.95
C ARG A 220 -2.49 43.19 4.11
N SER A 221 -1.53 43.76 3.38
CA SER A 221 -1.26 45.20 3.33
C SER A 221 -2.23 46.00 2.45
N SER A 222 -3.07 45.36 1.63
CA SER A 222 -3.98 46.06 0.70
C SER A 222 -5.42 46.28 1.21
N LEU A 223 -5.70 46.02 2.49
CA LEU A 223 -6.95 46.41 3.16
C LEU A 223 -6.71 47.64 4.05
N LYS A 224 -6.26 48.72 3.43
CA LYS A 224 -6.56 50.08 3.87
C LYS A 224 -6.91 50.86 2.61
N ILE A 225 -8.16 51.30 2.53
CA ILE A 225 -8.68 52.54 1.93
C ILE A 225 -10.21 52.35 1.84
N GLY A 226 -10.95 53.21 2.54
CA GLY A 226 -12.41 53.29 2.55
C GLY A 226 -12.97 53.46 3.94
#